data_AF-A0A843GMX9-F1
#
_entry.id   AF-A0A843GMX9-F1
#
_cell.length_a   1.000
_cell.length_b   1.000
_cell.length_c   1.000
_cell.angle_alpha   90.00
_cell.angle_beta   90.00
_cell.angle_gamma   90.00
#
_symmetry.space_group_name_H-M   'P 1'
#
loop_
_entity.id
_entity.type
_entity.pdbx_description
1 polymer ?
#
loop_
_entity_poly.entity_id
_entity_poly.type
_entity_poly.pdbx_seq_one_letter_code
_entity_poly.pdbx_strand_id
1 'polypeptide(L)'
;MFKEDGVIKTEQIQFGSELKTKKTYLLKNENGLTVYTIGDRNIYLAGDITTESISEVNTKLIAALTNITHDASILRNYDIGHINLHIQSGGGSIHDMWGLIDYMLTSPIPIYTYAIGLTASAALKIFLAGSVRYVFQHTTLMYHDLSAGNNGKLQDLEEWKSYLQKEQQKIEDYVKQRTLMKTKQLKEIREKKIDFYMDADEAINLRIRNK
;
A
#
# COMPACT_ATOMS: atom_id res chain seq x y z
N MET A 1 -22.34 -29.56 8.32
CA MET A 1 -21.27 -29.65 9.34
C MET A 1 -20.04 -30.19 8.62
N PHE A 2 -19.13 -29.32 8.18
CA PHE A 2 -17.97 -29.71 7.37
C PHE A 2 -16.89 -30.28 8.31
N LYS A 3 -16.33 -31.45 7.97
CA LYS A 3 -15.28 -32.10 8.75
C LYS A 3 -13.95 -31.35 8.58
N GLU A 4 -13.26 -31.13 9.70
CA GLU A 4 -12.06 -30.29 9.89
C GLU A 4 -10.77 -30.80 9.19
N ASP A 5 -10.84 -31.63 8.16
CA ASP A 5 -9.68 -32.39 7.66
C ASP A 5 -8.87 -31.64 6.57
N GLY A 6 -8.72 -30.32 6.70
CA GLY A 6 -7.94 -29.50 5.77
C GLY A 6 -6.44 -29.69 5.96
N VAL A 7 -5.82 -30.64 5.26
CA VAL A 7 -4.36 -30.84 5.33
C VAL A 7 -3.65 -29.65 4.67
N ILE A 8 -2.88 -28.90 5.46
CA ILE A 8 -1.98 -27.84 4.98
C ILE A 8 -0.69 -28.50 4.52
N LYS A 9 -0.36 -28.38 3.23
CA LYS A 9 0.97 -28.71 2.72
C LYS A 9 1.72 -27.43 2.40
N THR A 10 2.87 -27.24 3.04
CA THR A 10 3.78 -26.14 2.72
C THR A 10 4.94 -26.73 1.93
N GLU A 11 5.14 -26.25 0.70
CA GLU A 11 6.26 -26.67 -0.14
C GLU A 11 7.09 -25.45 -0.51
N GLN A 12 8.42 -25.59 -0.46
CA GLN A 12 9.33 -24.63 -1.06
C GLN A 12 9.58 -25.05 -2.49
N ILE A 13 9.23 -24.19 -3.44
CA ILE A 13 9.45 -24.44 -4.87
C ILE A 13 10.52 -23.47 -5.35
N GLN A 14 11.58 -24.03 -5.93
CA GLN A 14 12.65 -23.26 -6.52
C GLN A 14 12.20 -22.72 -7.89
N PHE A 15 12.22 -21.39 -8.03
CA PHE A 15 11.97 -20.69 -9.29
C PHE A 15 13.24 -19.90 -9.63
N GLY A 16 14.09 -20.45 -10.50
CA GLY A 16 15.41 -19.87 -10.76
C GLY A 16 16.32 -19.95 -9.53
N SER A 17 16.88 -18.82 -9.09
CA SER A 17 17.68 -18.70 -7.87
C SER A 17 16.85 -18.43 -6.60
N GLU A 18 15.54 -18.21 -6.72
CA GLU A 18 14.67 -17.88 -5.58
C GLU A 18 13.89 -19.11 -5.06
N LEU A 19 13.87 -19.26 -3.74
CA LEU A 19 12.98 -20.20 -3.04
C LEU A 19 11.66 -19.48 -2.72
N LYS A 20 10.56 -19.89 -3.37
CA LYS A 20 9.23 -19.35 -3.06
C LYS A 20 8.47 -20.34 -2.18
N THR A 21 7.89 -19.84 -1.09
CA THR A 21 7.07 -20.66 -0.19
C THR A 21 5.64 -20.66 -0.71
N LYS A 22 5.13 -21.85 -1.06
CA LYS A 22 3.77 -22.04 -1.58
C LYS A 22 2.97 -22.78 -0.50
N LYS A 23 1.93 -22.14 0.05
CA LYS A 23 1.00 -22.82 0.98
C LYS A 23 -0.15 -23.39 0.17
N THR A 24 -0.32 -24.70 0.24
CA THR A 24 -1.38 -25.43 -0.45
C THR A 24 -2.38 -25.97 0.58
N TYR A 25 -3.65 -25.67 0.38
CA TYR A 25 -4.76 -26.17 1.18
C TYR A 25 -5.54 -27.18 0.36
N LEU A 26 -5.69 -28.38 0.90
CA LEU A 26 -6.48 -29.44 0.29
C LEU A 26 -7.85 -29.46 0.98
N LEU A 27 -8.87 -29.04 0.25
CA LEU A 27 -10.22 -28.87 0.78
C LEU A 27 -11.14 -29.87 0.10
N LYS A 28 -11.65 -30.83 0.87
CA LYS A 28 -12.59 -31.83 0.37
C LYS A 28 -14.02 -31.33 0.55
N ASN A 29 -14.75 -31.16 -0.55
CA ASN A 29 -16.17 -30.80 -0.56
C ASN A 29 -17.02 -31.92 -1.18
N GLU A 30 -18.33 -31.72 -1.24
CA GLU A 30 -19.30 -32.66 -1.82
C GLU A 30 -19.09 -32.95 -3.32
N ASN A 31 -18.36 -32.06 -4.01
CA ASN A 31 -18.03 -32.16 -5.44
C ASN A 31 -16.61 -32.73 -5.69
N GLY A 32 -15.84 -33.05 -4.65
CA GLY A 32 -14.49 -33.62 -4.78
C GLY A 32 -13.42 -32.90 -3.94
N LEU A 33 -12.15 -33.06 -4.35
CA LEU A 33 -11.01 -32.41 -3.72
C LEU A 33 -10.66 -31.12 -4.48
N THR A 34 -10.76 -29.98 -3.82
CA THR A 34 -10.30 -28.69 -4.34
C THR A 34 -8.95 -28.35 -3.74
N VAL A 35 -7.99 -27.99 -4.60
CA VAL A 35 -6.65 -27.58 -4.20
C VAL A 35 -6.55 -26.06 -4.28
N TYR A 36 -6.35 -25.41 -3.14
CA TYR A 36 -6.10 -23.97 -3.08
C TYR A 36 -4.63 -23.72 -2.88
N THR A 37 -4.09 -22.76 -3.61
CA THR A 37 -2.71 -22.38 -3.42
C THR A 37 -2.54 -20.89 -3.19
N ILE A 38 -1.89 -20.54 -2.08
CA ILE A 38 -1.34 -19.22 -1.84
C ILE A 38 0.05 -19.14 -2.48
N GLY A 39 0.16 -18.30 -3.51
CA GLY A 39 1.44 -17.94 -4.14
C GLY A 39 2.22 -16.86 -3.37
N ASP A 40 3.23 -16.32 -4.02
CA ASP A 40 4.04 -15.20 -3.50
C ASP A 40 3.14 -13.99 -3.21
N ARG A 41 3.34 -13.40 -2.03
CA ARG A 41 2.59 -12.23 -1.54
C ARG A 41 3.47 -11.00 -1.39
N ASN A 42 4.68 -11.03 -1.94
CA ASN A 42 5.56 -9.87 -1.99
C ASN A 42 5.33 -9.12 -3.31
N ILE A 43 4.87 -7.89 -3.17
CA ILE A 43 4.67 -6.95 -4.27
C ILE A 43 5.62 -5.79 -4.04
N TYR A 44 6.30 -5.35 -5.10
CA TYR A 44 7.26 -4.25 -5.04
C TYR A 44 6.71 -3.09 -5.85
N LEU A 45 6.70 -1.91 -5.22
CA LEU A 45 6.42 -0.62 -5.84
C LEU A 45 7.73 0.18 -5.79
N ALA A 46 8.50 0.10 -6.86
CA ALA A 46 9.78 0.76 -7.01
C ALA A 46 9.76 1.75 -8.18
N GLY A 47 10.44 2.88 -8.02
CA GLY A 47 10.45 3.95 -9.04
C GLY A 47 9.27 4.91 -8.92
N ASP A 48 8.98 5.67 -9.97
CA ASP A 48 7.99 6.74 -9.93
C ASP A 48 6.55 6.20 -9.82
N ILE A 49 5.72 6.93 -9.08
CA ILE A 49 4.28 6.65 -9.00
C ILE A 49 3.62 7.15 -10.28
N THR A 50 3.33 6.21 -11.17
CA THR A 50 2.66 6.41 -12.46
C THR A 50 1.51 5.44 -12.62
N THR A 51 0.61 5.70 -13.57
CA THR A 51 -0.46 4.77 -13.95
C THR A 51 0.09 3.38 -14.29
N GLU A 52 1.25 3.29 -14.94
CA GLU A 52 1.88 2.01 -15.27
C GLU A 52 2.30 1.24 -14.01
N SER A 53 3.07 1.88 -13.11
CA SER A 53 3.53 1.26 -11.86
C SER A 53 2.35 0.81 -10.96
N ILE A 54 1.29 1.62 -10.89
CA ILE A 54 0.11 1.31 -10.09
C ILE A 54 -0.74 0.22 -10.74
N SER A 55 -0.82 0.19 -12.07
CA SER A 55 -1.48 -0.90 -12.81
C SER A 55 -0.78 -2.24 -12.55
N GLU A 56 0.55 -2.27 -12.51
CA GLU A 56 1.32 -3.47 -12.20
C GLU A 56 1.04 -3.96 -10.77
N VAL A 57 1.06 -3.06 -9.78
CA VAL A 57 0.73 -3.38 -8.38
C VAL A 57 -0.71 -3.88 -8.27
N ASN A 58 -1.67 -3.19 -8.88
CA ASN A 58 -3.09 -3.58 -8.85
C ASN A 58 -3.31 -4.95 -9.49
N THR A 59 -2.64 -5.24 -10.61
CA THR A 59 -2.70 -6.57 -11.25
C THR A 59 -2.23 -7.67 -10.31
N LYS A 60 -1.13 -7.44 -9.59
CA LYS A 60 -0.61 -8.39 -8.59
C LYS A 60 -1.53 -8.51 -7.37
N LEU A 61 -2.13 -7.41 -6.91
CA LEU A 61 -3.12 -7.43 -5.83
C LEU A 61 -4.38 -8.21 -6.24
N ILE A 62 -4.91 -7.97 -7.43
CA ILE A 62 -6.05 -8.72 -7.98
C ILE A 62 -5.69 -10.20 -8.07
N ALA A 63 -4.51 -10.56 -8.60
CA ALA A 63 -4.07 -11.94 -8.68
C ALA A 63 -3.94 -12.61 -7.30
N ALA A 64 -3.47 -11.87 -6.29
CA ALA A 64 -3.43 -12.36 -4.92
C ALA A 64 -4.84 -12.61 -4.35
N LEU A 65 -5.83 -11.83 -4.76
CA LEU A 65 -7.23 -11.96 -4.34
C LEU A 65 -7.99 -13.04 -5.13
N THR A 66 -7.79 -13.19 -6.44
CA THR A 66 -8.51 -14.16 -7.28
C THR A 66 -8.11 -15.60 -7.02
N ASN A 67 -6.85 -15.84 -6.61
CA ASN A 67 -6.37 -17.15 -6.16
C ASN A 67 -7.04 -17.64 -4.87
N ILE A 68 -7.82 -16.76 -4.22
CA ILE A 68 -8.50 -17.00 -2.96
C ILE A 68 -10.02 -17.16 -3.23
N THR A 69 -10.60 -16.42 -4.17
CA THR A 69 -12.06 -16.31 -4.37
C THR A 69 -12.79 -17.54 -4.95
N HIS A 70 -12.17 -18.70 -5.17
CA HIS A 70 -12.92 -19.87 -5.67
C HIS A 70 -13.97 -20.41 -4.69
N ASP A 71 -13.88 -20.10 -3.39
CA ASP A 71 -14.99 -20.31 -2.45
C ASP A 71 -14.86 -19.45 -1.18
N ALA A 72 -15.43 -18.24 -1.21
CA ALA A 72 -15.33 -17.26 -0.11
C ALA A 72 -15.91 -17.78 1.23
N SER A 73 -16.77 -18.80 1.19
CA SER A 73 -17.34 -19.46 2.37
C SER A 73 -16.30 -20.29 3.13
N ILE A 74 -15.36 -20.91 2.41
CA ILE A 74 -14.35 -21.81 2.98
C ILE A 74 -13.28 -21.00 3.71
N LEU A 75 -12.94 -19.82 3.20
CA LEU A 75 -11.83 -19.00 3.71
C LEU A 75 -12.12 -18.29 5.02
N ARG A 76 -13.38 -18.17 5.43
CA ARG A 76 -13.74 -17.59 6.75
C ARG A 76 -13.09 -18.33 7.91
N ASN A 77 -12.73 -19.60 7.71
CA ASN A 77 -12.13 -20.45 8.73
C ASN A 77 -10.60 -20.63 8.58
N TYR A 78 -9.96 -19.96 7.62
CA TYR A 78 -8.52 -20.12 7.37
C TYR A 78 -7.77 -18.78 7.46
N ASP A 79 -6.61 -18.82 8.10
CA ASP A 79 -5.66 -17.70 8.09
C ASP A 79 -5.06 -17.55 6.68
N ILE A 80 -5.64 -16.64 5.91
CA ILE A 80 -5.17 -16.24 4.57
C ILE A 80 -3.95 -15.31 4.63
N GLY A 81 -3.50 -14.91 5.82
CA GLY A 81 -2.33 -14.07 6.03
C GLY A 81 -2.51 -12.63 5.53
N HIS A 82 -1.41 -12.03 5.11
CA HIS A 82 -1.32 -10.65 4.64
C HIS A 82 -0.58 -10.58 3.30
N ILE A 83 -0.72 -9.45 2.60
CA ILE A 83 0.08 -9.11 1.42
C ILE A 83 1.19 -8.15 1.85
N ASN A 84 2.41 -8.37 1.40
CA ASN A 84 3.54 -7.47 1.64
C ASN A 84 3.72 -6.53 0.45
N LEU A 85 3.57 -5.24 0.67
CA LEU A 85 3.87 -4.20 -0.30
C LEU A 85 5.17 -3.48 0.12
N HIS A 86 6.24 -3.75 -0.61
CA HIS A 86 7.54 -3.10 -0.45
C HIS A 86 7.57 -1.84 -1.30
N ILE A 87 7.91 -0.70 -0.70
CA ILE A 87 7.82 0.61 -1.33
C ILE A 87 9.21 1.26 -1.30
N GLN A 88 9.71 1.62 -2.49
CA GLN A 88 10.95 2.37 -2.69
C GLN A 88 10.74 3.38 -3.82
N SER A 89 10.25 4.56 -3.49
CA SER A 89 9.80 5.55 -4.47
C SER A 89 9.92 6.98 -3.96
N GLY A 90 10.32 7.89 -4.86
CA GLY A 90 10.31 9.33 -4.63
C GLY A 90 8.90 9.95 -4.68
N GLY A 91 7.89 9.19 -5.12
CA GLY A 91 6.52 9.66 -5.34
C GLY A 91 6.18 9.84 -6.81
N GLY A 92 5.17 10.67 -7.09
CA GLY A 92 4.64 10.87 -8.44
C GLY A 92 3.19 11.32 -8.41
N SER A 93 2.36 10.72 -9.27
CA SER A 93 0.96 11.08 -9.48
C SER A 93 0.09 10.92 -8.24
N ILE A 94 -0.63 11.99 -7.89
CA ILE A 94 -1.58 12.03 -6.78
C ILE A 94 -2.83 11.19 -7.08
N HIS A 95 -3.25 11.14 -8.34
CA HIS A 95 -4.40 10.35 -8.74
C HIS A 95 -4.14 8.85 -8.67
N ASP A 96 -2.99 8.42 -9.19
CA ASP A 96 -2.59 7.01 -9.13
C ASP A 96 -2.33 6.58 -7.67
N MET A 97 -1.80 7.50 -6.84
CA MET A 97 -1.69 7.33 -5.40
C MET A 97 -3.03 7.08 -4.72
N TRP A 98 -4.04 7.91 -4.97
CA TRP A 98 -5.37 7.70 -4.39
C TRP A 98 -6.01 6.39 -4.85
N GLY A 99 -5.88 6.07 -6.14
CA GLY A 99 -6.39 4.81 -6.69
C GLY A 99 -5.83 3.58 -5.97
N LEU A 100 -4.52 3.54 -5.73
CA LEU A 100 -3.91 2.44 -4.97
C LEU A 100 -4.31 2.48 -3.49
N ILE A 101 -4.35 3.65 -2.85
CA ILE A 101 -4.79 3.77 -1.45
C ILE A 101 -6.19 3.18 -1.27
N ASP A 102 -7.15 3.54 -2.14
CA ASP A 102 -8.52 3.04 -2.04
C ASP A 102 -8.58 1.52 -2.23
N TYR A 103 -7.79 0.98 -3.16
CA TYR A 103 -7.66 -0.47 -3.35
C TYR A 103 -7.10 -1.16 -2.09
N MET A 104 -6.09 -0.56 -1.46
CA MET A 104 -5.48 -1.11 -0.25
C MET A 104 -6.43 -1.09 0.95
N LEU A 105 -7.21 -0.01 1.11
CA LEU A 105 -8.11 0.16 2.25
C LEU A 105 -9.38 -0.68 2.15
N THR A 106 -9.78 -1.04 0.93
CA THR A 106 -10.95 -1.90 0.68
C THR A 106 -10.60 -3.37 0.50
N SER A 107 -9.29 -3.70 0.49
CA SER A 107 -8.82 -5.08 0.38
C SER A 107 -9.35 -5.94 1.54
N PRO A 108 -9.96 -7.12 1.26
CA PRO A 108 -10.38 -8.06 2.30
C PRO A 108 -9.19 -8.75 2.99
N ILE A 109 -7.99 -8.63 2.42
CA ILE A 109 -6.74 -9.15 2.97
C ILE A 109 -5.91 -7.98 3.48
N PRO A 110 -5.41 -8.01 4.72
CA PRO A 110 -4.59 -6.94 5.25
C PRO A 110 -3.32 -6.79 4.39
N ILE A 111 -3.02 -5.55 4.01
CA ILE A 111 -1.78 -5.20 3.30
C ILE A 111 -0.82 -4.59 4.31
N TYR A 112 0.38 -5.15 4.37
CA TYR A 112 1.50 -4.68 5.17
C TYR A 112 2.44 -3.90 4.27
N THR A 113 2.82 -2.69 4.68
CA THR A 113 3.71 -1.84 3.90
C THR A 113 5.09 -1.80 4.53
N TYR A 114 6.12 -1.84 3.68
CA TYR A 114 7.52 -1.79 4.07
C TYR A 114 8.18 -0.66 3.31
N ALA A 115 8.61 0.39 4.02
CA ALA A 115 9.33 1.50 3.43
C ALA A 115 10.83 1.18 3.36
N ILE A 116 11.40 1.20 2.15
CA ILE A 116 12.78 0.81 1.85
C ILE A 116 13.50 1.98 1.17
N GLY A 117 14.73 2.29 1.61
CA GLY A 117 15.56 3.31 0.97
C GLY A 117 14.94 4.70 1.07
N LEU A 118 14.33 5.18 -0.01
CA LEU A 118 13.54 6.42 0.00
C LEU A 118 12.06 6.09 -0.21
N THR A 119 11.21 6.60 0.68
CA THR A 119 9.74 6.57 0.49
C THR A 119 9.20 7.98 0.73
N ALA A 120 9.00 8.73 -0.35
CA ALA A 120 8.72 10.16 -0.32
C ALA A 120 7.42 10.52 -1.04
N SER A 121 6.90 11.73 -0.76
CA SER A 121 5.79 12.32 -1.51
C SER A 121 4.61 11.35 -1.59
N ALA A 122 4.02 11.11 -2.78
CA ALA A 122 2.93 10.17 -3.01
C ALA A 122 3.19 8.76 -2.44
N ALA A 123 4.43 8.27 -2.49
CA ALA A 123 4.77 6.94 -1.98
C ALA A 123 4.62 6.84 -0.45
N LEU A 124 4.95 7.92 0.28
CA LEU A 124 4.69 7.98 1.72
C LEU A 124 3.19 7.90 2.02
N LYS A 125 2.34 8.56 1.21
CA LYS A 125 0.88 8.50 1.40
C LYS A 125 0.35 7.09 1.12
N ILE A 126 0.83 6.40 0.08
CA ILE A 126 0.52 4.97 -0.16
C ILE A 126 0.98 4.11 1.02
N PHE A 127 2.20 4.33 1.52
CA PHE A 127 2.73 3.60 2.67
C PHE A 127 1.81 3.69 3.90
N LEU A 128 1.23 4.86 4.17
CA LEU A 128 0.29 5.09 5.28
C LEU A 128 -1.03 4.30 5.17
N ALA A 129 -1.36 3.78 3.98
CA ALA A 129 -2.54 2.94 3.77
C ALA A 129 -2.39 1.55 4.38
N GLY A 130 -1.15 1.09 4.58
CA GLY A 130 -0.84 -0.20 5.20
C GLY A 130 -1.50 -0.36 6.56
N SER A 131 -2.05 -1.55 6.79
CA SER A 131 -2.61 -1.97 8.08
C SER A 131 -1.52 -2.13 9.14
N VAL A 132 -0.38 -2.70 8.72
CA VAL A 132 0.89 -2.73 9.46
C VAL A 132 1.95 -2.08 8.59
N ARG A 133 2.79 -1.25 9.21
CA ARG A 133 3.70 -0.32 8.54
C ARG A 133 5.07 -0.42 9.16
N TYR A 134 6.01 -0.96 8.39
CA TYR A 134 7.40 -1.14 8.77
C TYR A 134 8.29 -0.12 8.07
N VAL A 135 9.28 0.39 8.79
CA VAL A 135 10.30 1.29 8.25
C VAL A 135 11.66 0.67 8.60
N PHE A 136 12.48 0.38 7.59
CA PHE A 136 13.83 -0.14 7.82
C PHE A 136 14.73 0.95 8.42
N GLN A 137 15.76 0.54 9.17
CA GLN A 137 16.62 1.43 9.97
C GLN A 137 17.26 2.58 9.16
N HIS A 138 17.60 2.33 7.89
CA HIS A 138 18.26 3.31 7.01
C HIS A 138 17.30 3.93 6.00
N THR A 139 15.99 3.72 6.15
CA THR A 139 15.00 4.31 5.26
C THR A 139 14.78 5.77 5.62
N THR A 140 14.79 6.62 4.60
CA THR A 140 14.36 8.02 4.68
C THR A 140 12.92 8.12 4.18
N LEU A 141 12.06 8.71 5.01
CA LEU A 141 10.73 9.13 4.61
C LEU A 141 10.74 10.62 4.31
N MET A 142 9.87 11.07 3.40
CA MET A 142 9.71 12.50 3.17
C MET A 142 8.26 12.87 2.87
N TYR A 143 7.79 13.90 3.55
CA TYR A 143 6.52 14.57 3.27
C TYR A 143 6.78 15.99 2.77
N HIS A 144 6.08 16.38 1.72
CA HIS A 144 5.95 17.76 1.24
C HIS A 144 4.51 17.97 0.74
N ASP A 145 4.16 19.21 0.46
CA ASP A 145 2.87 19.60 -0.09
C ASP A 145 2.70 19.16 -1.55
N LEU A 146 1.51 19.42 -2.11
CA LEU A 146 1.23 19.14 -3.50
C LEU A 146 2.07 20.06 -4.39
N SER A 147 2.81 19.47 -5.33
CA SER A 147 3.44 20.17 -6.43
C SER A 147 2.55 20.14 -7.66
N ALA A 148 2.38 21.29 -8.31
CA ALA A 148 1.63 21.41 -9.56
C ALA A 148 2.13 22.58 -10.40
N GLY A 149 1.99 22.44 -11.72
CA GLY A 149 2.17 23.52 -12.69
C GLY A 149 0.96 23.56 -13.62
N ASN A 150 0.52 24.77 -14.00
CA ASN A 150 -0.54 24.97 -14.99
C ASN A 150 -0.27 26.26 -15.77
N ASN A 151 -0.70 26.29 -17.03
CA ASN A 151 -0.61 27.44 -17.92
C ASN A 151 -1.95 27.56 -18.67
N GLY A 152 -2.54 28.76 -18.72
CA GLY A 152 -3.86 28.93 -19.33
C GLY A 152 -4.45 30.31 -19.12
N LYS A 153 -5.76 30.45 -19.37
CA LYS A 153 -6.50 31.68 -19.09
C LYS A 153 -6.60 31.89 -17.57
N LEU A 154 -6.79 33.14 -17.15
CA LEU A 154 -6.94 33.48 -15.73
C LEU A 154 -8.00 32.62 -15.02
N GLN A 155 -9.14 32.40 -15.66
CA GLN A 155 -10.22 31.56 -15.11
C GLN A 155 -9.76 30.11 -14.90
N ASP A 156 -9.05 29.52 -15.85
CA ASP A 156 -8.52 28.16 -15.76
C ASP A 156 -7.53 28.04 -14.57
N LEU A 157 -6.72 29.07 -14.34
CA LEU A 157 -5.77 29.13 -13.23
C LEU A 157 -6.48 29.22 -11.86
N GLU A 158 -7.54 30.02 -11.76
CA GLU A 158 -8.32 30.16 -10.51
C GLU A 158 -9.09 28.87 -10.18
N GLU A 159 -9.72 28.25 -11.18
CA GLU A 159 -10.40 26.96 -11.01
C GLU A 159 -9.42 25.86 -10.61
N TRP A 160 -8.26 25.81 -11.26
CA TRP A 160 -7.20 24.86 -10.93
C TRP A 160 -6.68 25.06 -9.50
N LYS A 161 -6.41 26.30 -9.11
CA LYS A 161 -5.96 26.62 -7.74
C LYS A 161 -6.99 26.18 -6.69
N SER A 162 -8.28 26.46 -6.92
CA SER A 162 -9.36 26.04 -6.03
C SER A 162 -9.43 24.51 -5.90
N TYR A 163 -9.26 23.79 -7.01
CA TYR A 163 -9.17 22.33 -7.01
C TYR A 163 -7.96 21.83 -6.20
N LEU A 164 -6.76 22.39 -6.44
CA LEU A 164 -5.55 22.00 -5.71
C LEU A 164 -5.65 22.24 -4.21
N GLN A 165 -6.29 23.32 -3.78
CA GLN A 165 -6.51 23.61 -2.36
C GLN A 165 -7.38 22.53 -1.69
N LYS A 166 -8.44 22.08 -2.38
CA LYS A 166 -9.28 20.96 -1.89
C LYS A 166 -8.48 19.67 -1.82
N GLU A 167 -7.66 19.40 -2.83
CA GLU A 167 -6.87 18.17 -2.88
C GLU A 167 -5.77 18.15 -1.81
N GLN A 168 -5.09 19.27 -1.57
CA GLN A 168 -4.14 19.43 -0.47
C GLN A 168 -4.80 19.21 0.90
N GLN A 169 -6.00 19.77 1.10
CA GLN A 169 -6.76 19.57 2.34
C GLN A 169 -7.10 18.09 2.56
N LYS A 170 -7.55 17.40 1.50
CA LYS A 170 -7.82 15.95 1.53
C LYS A 170 -6.58 15.14 1.92
N ILE A 171 -5.42 15.47 1.33
CA ILE A 171 -4.13 14.82 1.67
C ILE A 171 -3.78 15.05 3.15
N GLU A 172 -3.90 16.28 3.64
CA GLU A 172 -3.57 16.60 5.04
C GLU A 172 -4.50 15.91 6.02
N ASP A 173 -5.80 15.83 5.73
CA ASP A 173 -6.76 15.11 6.55
C ASP A 173 -6.45 13.61 6.60
N TYR A 174 -6.10 13.02 5.46
CA TYR A 174 -5.65 11.63 5.39
C TYR A 174 -4.37 11.39 6.22
N VAL A 175 -3.36 12.25 6.07
CA VAL A 175 -2.10 12.13 6.82
C VAL A 175 -2.32 12.26 8.32
N LYS A 176 -3.14 13.22 8.78
CA LYS A 176 -3.50 13.36 10.20
C LYS A 176 -4.24 12.15 10.76
N GLN A 177 -5.09 11.51 9.97
CA GLN A 177 -5.80 10.31 10.40
C GLN A 177 -4.87 9.10 10.59
N ARG A 178 -3.74 9.09 9.87
CA ARG A 178 -2.81 7.94 9.85
C ARG A 178 -1.57 8.13 10.70
N THR A 179 -1.28 9.35 11.15
CA THR A 179 -0.05 9.75 11.85
C THR A 179 -0.37 10.65 13.05
N LEU A 180 0.67 11.10 13.75
CA LEU A 180 0.60 12.12 14.80
C LEU A 180 1.09 13.50 14.32
N MET A 181 1.25 13.69 13.01
CA MET A 181 1.58 15.01 12.45
C MET A 181 0.45 16.00 12.75
N LYS A 182 0.81 17.14 13.34
CA LYS A 182 -0.17 18.14 13.79
C LYS A 182 -0.55 19.09 12.65
N THR A 183 -1.77 19.61 12.67
CA THR A 183 -2.23 20.65 11.70
C THR A 183 -1.26 21.82 11.60
N LYS A 184 -0.68 22.28 12.72
CA LYS A 184 0.32 23.37 12.72
C LYS A 184 1.57 22.99 11.92
N GLN A 185 2.07 21.76 12.08
CA GLN A 185 3.25 21.27 11.39
C GLN A 185 2.98 21.14 9.88
N LEU A 186 1.86 20.54 9.49
CA LEU A 186 1.48 20.42 8.08
C LEU A 186 1.30 21.79 7.41
N LYS A 187 0.68 22.74 8.11
CA LYS A 187 0.55 24.13 7.65
C LYS A 187 1.91 24.79 7.46
N GLU A 188 2.82 24.63 8.42
CA GLU A 188 4.18 25.19 8.35
C GLU A 188 4.98 24.60 7.17
N ILE A 189 4.90 23.28 6.98
CA ILE A 189 5.53 22.59 5.85
C ILE A 189 5.07 23.22 4.52
N ARG A 190 3.76 23.37 4.34
CA ARG A 190 3.16 23.94 3.12
C ARG A 190 3.52 25.42 2.94
N GLU A 191 3.34 26.25 3.96
CA GLU A 191 3.56 27.70 3.84
C GLU A 191 5.03 28.07 3.63
N LYS A 192 5.95 27.26 4.18
CA LYS A 192 7.40 27.46 4.04
C LYS A 192 8.02 26.61 2.93
N LYS A 193 7.24 25.80 2.20
CA LYS A 193 7.70 24.92 1.11
C LYS A 193 8.84 23.99 1.55
N ILE A 194 8.63 23.32 2.69
CA ILE A 194 9.62 22.46 3.31
C ILE A 194 9.46 21.03 2.77
N ASP A 195 10.57 20.44 2.36
CA ASP A 195 10.66 18.98 2.27
C ASP A 195 10.96 18.44 3.67
N PHE A 196 9.95 17.85 4.31
CA PHE A 196 10.07 17.33 5.66
C PHE A 196 10.56 15.87 5.63
N TYR A 197 11.87 15.71 5.79
CA TYR A 197 12.53 14.41 5.90
C TYR A 197 12.40 13.84 7.30
N MET A 198 12.22 12.52 7.38
CA MET A 198 12.12 11.78 8.63
C MET A 198 12.91 10.48 8.54
N ASP A 199 13.65 10.15 9.60
CA ASP A 199 14.28 8.83 9.75
C ASP A 199 13.32 7.79 10.35
N ALA A 200 13.84 6.57 10.58
CA ALA A 200 13.07 5.47 11.14
C ALA A 200 12.57 5.72 12.57
N ASP A 201 13.33 6.47 13.39
CA ASP A 201 12.97 6.75 14.78
C ASP A 201 11.92 7.88 14.85
N GLU A 202 12.07 8.91 14.03
CA GLU A 202 11.05 9.95 13.84
C GLU A 202 9.74 9.37 13.32
N ALA A 203 9.81 8.37 12.43
CA ALA A 203 8.63 7.66 11.95
C ALA A 203 7.87 6.93 13.07
N ILE A 204 8.55 6.42 14.11
CA ILE A 204 7.90 5.84 15.29
C ILE A 204 7.20 6.94 16.09
N ASN A 205 7.91 8.04 16.38
CA ASN A 205 7.40 9.15 17.17
C ASN A 205 6.15 9.79 16.55
N LEU A 206 6.08 9.82 15.21
CA LEU A 206 4.95 10.34 14.46
C LEU A 206 3.89 9.28 14.13
N ARG A 207 4.02 8.04 14.63
CA ARG A 207 3.15 6.90 14.30
C ARG A 207 3.02 6.65 12.80
N ILE A 208 4.01 7.05 12.00
CA ILE A 208 4.12 6.71 10.59
C ILE A 208 4.45 5.23 10.48
N ARG A 209 5.42 4.76 11.26
CA ARG A 209 5.60 3.34 11.58
C ARG A 209 4.62 2.94 12.68
N ASN A 210 4.01 1.75 12.59
CA ASN A 210 3.10 1.25 13.64
C ASN A 210 3.46 -0.16 14.17
N LYS A 211 4.55 -0.75 13.68
CA LYS A 211 5.13 -1.99 14.19
C LYS A 211 6.63 -2.04 13.92
#